data_AF-A0A7C5YD70-F1
#
_entry.id   AF-A0A7C5YD70-F1
#
_cell.length_a   1.000
_cell.length_b   1.000
_cell.length_c   1.000
_cell.angle_alpha   90.00
_cell.angle_beta   90.00
_cell.angle_gamma   90.00
#
_symmetry.space_group_name_H-M   'P 1'
#
loop_
_entity.id
_entity.type
_entity.pdbx_description
1 polymer ?
#
loop_
_entity_poly.entity_id
_entity_poly.type
_entity_poly.pdbx_seq_one_letter_code
_entity_poly.pdbx_strand_id
1 'polypeptide(L)'
;MSNSEVVKKIFIELLEKDVEFRYALMGLLGYKELLDRFSRLEEGQRKLWENQNRLWEEVRGLREETRKLWENISRLWEEVRALREGQNKLWEEVRALRENQNRLWEEVKALRESQNRLWEEVRSLRESQNKLWENQNRLWEEVRALREGQNRLWEEVRALREGQNKLWENVSRLWEEVRGLREETRKLWEGQNKLWEEVRALREGQNKLWNAYIRLDRYVRSGFSDLRRILGSTFGSFAAAFIEVMLEDMGYTGVRVDRKILVVDNEVLEIDLFSEKPLVVGELTMYLGSMEEARKEVEKLLKRVKAVEKLYGMKPILVILCVAKVVPELLGTLRNLTKDLGIRLITKEDIEEEVGSI
;
A
#
# COMPACT_ATOMS: atom_id res chain seq x y z
N MET A 1 197.92 -81.62 42.58
CA MET A 1 196.61 -80.96 42.39
C MET A 1 196.87 -79.60 41.78
N SER A 2 196.21 -79.30 40.66
CA SER A 2 196.31 -78.00 40.00
C SER A 2 195.78 -76.92 40.94
N ASN A 3 196.42 -75.74 40.93
CA ASN A 3 196.03 -74.58 41.74
C ASN A 3 194.53 -74.22 41.60
N SER A 4 193.87 -74.65 40.51
CA SER A 4 192.44 -74.46 40.25
C SER A 4 191.49 -75.25 41.17
N GLU A 5 191.82 -76.48 41.56
CA GLU A 5 190.92 -77.32 42.40
C GLU A 5 190.85 -76.81 43.84
N VAL A 6 191.99 -76.33 44.36
CA VAL A 6 192.07 -75.72 45.69
C VAL A 6 191.23 -74.45 45.74
N VAL A 7 191.31 -73.60 44.71
CA VAL A 7 190.52 -72.37 44.61
C VAL A 7 189.02 -72.64 44.58
N LYS A 8 188.54 -73.64 43.82
CA LYS A 8 187.09 -73.99 43.79
C LYS A 8 186.56 -74.47 45.13
N LYS A 9 187.33 -75.29 45.85
CA LYS A 9 186.91 -75.81 47.17
C LYS A 9 186.80 -74.69 48.19
N ILE A 10 187.78 -73.77 48.19
CA ILE A 10 187.74 -72.54 48.99
C ILE A 10 186.53 -71.68 48.59
N PHE A 11 186.26 -71.53 47.29
CA PHE A 11 185.13 -70.72 46.80
C PHE A 11 183.77 -71.28 47.24
N ILE A 12 183.58 -72.60 47.24
CA ILE A 12 182.35 -73.24 47.73
C ILE A 12 182.26 -73.14 49.26
N GLU A 13 183.35 -73.36 50.00
CA GLU A 13 183.34 -73.19 51.46
C GLU A 13 183.01 -71.75 51.86
N LEU A 14 183.57 -70.75 51.15
CA LEU A 14 183.19 -69.35 51.33
C LEU A 14 181.71 -69.13 50.96
N LEU A 15 181.20 -69.75 49.90
CA LEU A 15 179.77 -69.72 49.57
C LEU A 15 178.87 -70.40 50.60
N GLU A 16 179.34 -71.35 51.41
CA GLU A 16 178.49 -72.09 52.36
C GLU A 16 178.60 -71.59 53.81
N LYS A 17 179.77 -71.07 54.20
CA LYS A 17 180.07 -70.66 55.58
C LYS A 17 180.15 -69.15 55.73
N ASP A 18 180.63 -68.43 54.72
CA ASP A 18 180.76 -66.97 54.76
C ASP A 18 179.50 -66.31 54.18
N VAL A 19 178.77 -65.63 55.07
CA VAL A 19 177.53 -64.94 54.74
C VAL A 19 177.82 -63.65 53.97
N GLU A 20 178.89 -62.93 54.32
CA GLU A 20 179.31 -61.70 53.63
C GLU A 20 179.80 -62.01 52.22
N PHE A 21 180.61 -63.06 52.04
CA PHE A 21 181.03 -63.52 50.71
C PHE A 21 179.85 -63.95 49.85
N ARG A 22 178.86 -64.67 50.41
CA ARG A 22 177.60 -65.00 49.72
C ARG A 22 176.83 -63.77 49.28
N TYR A 23 176.63 -62.80 50.16
CA TYR A 23 175.93 -61.56 49.81
C TYR A 23 176.69 -60.75 48.77
N ALA A 24 178.03 -60.69 48.85
CA ALA A 24 178.88 -60.06 47.84
C ALA A 24 178.78 -60.77 46.49
N LEU A 25 178.82 -62.11 46.46
CA LEU A 25 178.66 -62.90 45.23
C LEU A 25 177.24 -62.76 44.67
N MET A 26 176.19 -62.79 45.50
CA MET A 26 174.81 -62.51 45.07
C MET A 26 174.68 -61.10 44.48
N GLY A 27 175.34 -60.11 45.09
CA GLY A 27 175.45 -58.77 44.53
C GLY A 27 176.11 -58.76 43.14
N LEU A 28 177.26 -59.42 43.00
CA LEU A 28 177.99 -59.57 41.72
C LEU A 28 177.21 -60.38 40.67
N LEU A 29 176.42 -61.37 41.08
CA LEU A 29 175.57 -62.21 40.24
C LEU A 29 174.20 -61.57 39.92
N GLY A 30 173.98 -60.31 40.30
CA GLY A 30 172.77 -59.57 39.94
C GLY A 30 171.52 -59.91 40.76
N TYR A 31 171.63 -60.60 41.90
CA TYR A 31 170.47 -60.90 42.78
C TYR A 31 169.78 -59.65 43.32
N LYS A 32 170.53 -58.55 43.49
CA LYS A 32 169.96 -57.24 43.81
C LYS A 32 169.00 -56.77 42.70
N GLU A 33 169.35 -56.98 41.43
CA GLU A 33 168.50 -56.65 40.28
C GLU A 33 167.26 -57.54 40.23
N LEU A 34 167.35 -58.81 40.63
CA LEU A 34 166.20 -59.70 40.75
C LEU A 34 165.24 -59.26 41.87
N LEU A 35 165.74 -58.88 43.04
CA LEU A 35 164.93 -58.36 44.15
C LEU A 35 164.24 -57.04 43.77
N ASP A 36 164.93 -56.16 43.05
CA ASP A 36 164.34 -54.92 42.51
C ASP A 36 163.25 -55.23 41.48
N ARG A 37 163.44 -56.24 40.61
CA ARG A 37 162.40 -56.70 39.68
C ARG A 37 161.21 -57.31 40.42
N PHE A 38 161.43 -58.12 41.46
CA PHE A 38 160.36 -58.66 42.30
C PHE A 38 159.58 -57.54 42.99
N SER A 39 160.27 -56.55 43.56
CA SER A 39 159.61 -55.39 44.18
C SER A 39 158.77 -54.60 43.18
N ARG A 40 159.27 -54.39 41.96
CA ARG A 40 158.51 -53.76 40.85
C ARG A 40 157.32 -54.61 40.40
N LEU A 41 157.45 -55.94 40.41
CA LEU A 41 156.36 -56.86 40.09
C LEU A 41 155.29 -56.86 41.17
N GLU A 42 155.66 -56.88 42.45
CA GLU A 42 154.73 -56.74 43.57
C GLU A 42 154.00 -55.39 43.53
N GLU A 43 154.71 -54.30 43.24
CA GLU A 43 154.10 -52.99 43.05
C GLU A 43 153.14 -52.99 41.84
N GLY A 44 153.53 -53.63 40.73
CA GLY A 44 152.68 -53.83 39.56
C GLY A 44 151.41 -54.65 39.87
N GLN A 45 151.55 -55.73 40.64
CA GLN A 45 150.42 -56.54 41.10
C GLN A 45 149.49 -55.77 42.02
N ARG A 46 150.04 -54.97 42.94
CA ARG A 46 149.24 -54.10 43.81
C ARG A 46 148.43 -53.09 43.00
N LYS A 47 149.06 -52.43 42.02
CA LYS A 47 148.38 -51.50 41.10
C LYS A 47 147.30 -52.19 40.27
N LEU A 48 147.53 -53.42 39.82
CA LEU A 48 146.50 -54.21 39.12
C LEU A 48 145.31 -54.52 40.02
N TRP A 49 145.56 -54.91 41.28
CA TRP A 49 144.50 -55.14 42.27
C TRP A 49 143.69 -53.88 42.57
N GLU A 50 144.36 -52.74 42.75
CA GLU A 50 143.71 -51.44 42.93
C GLU A 50 142.84 -51.07 41.72
N ASN A 51 143.36 -51.23 40.50
CA ASN A 51 142.58 -50.99 39.27
C ASN A 51 141.40 -51.96 39.13
N GLN A 52 141.59 -53.24 39.50
CA GLN A 52 140.52 -54.22 39.47
C GLN A 52 139.40 -53.88 40.46
N ASN A 53 139.74 -53.43 41.67
CA ASN A 53 138.76 -52.96 42.64
C ASN A 53 138.00 -51.73 42.14
N ARG A 54 138.69 -50.76 41.54
CA ARG A 54 138.05 -49.59 40.91
C ARG A 54 137.07 -49.98 39.80
N LEU A 55 137.45 -50.92 38.93
CA LEU A 55 136.56 -51.45 37.90
C LEU A 55 135.32 -52.13 38.51
N TRP A 56 135.47 -52.88 39.60
CA TRP A 56 134.33 -53.48 40.30
C TRP A 56 133.38 -52.44 40.90
N GLU A 57 133.92 -51.34 41.43
CA GLU A 57 133.13 -50.21 41.92
C GLU A 57 132.36 -49.52 40.78
N GLU A 58 133.02 -49.27 39.65
CA GLU A 58 132.37 -48.72 38.44
C GLU A 58 131.27 -49.64 37.91
N VAL A 59 131.53 -50.94 37.81
CA VAL A 59 130.54 -51.95 37.39
C VAL A 59 129.36 -51.99 38.38
N ARG A 60 129.60 -51.84 39.68
CA ARG A 60 128.54 -51.75 40.68
C ARG A 60 127.70 -50.48 40.49
N GLY A 61 128.34 -49.35 40.24
CA GLY A 61 127.68 -48.08 39.93
C GLY A 61 126.78 -48.18 38.69
N LEU A 62 127.32 -48.70 37.59
CA LEU A 62 126.57 -48.92 36.35
C LEU A 62 125.35 -49.85 36.53
N ARG A 63 125.48 -50.89 37.35
CA ARG A 63 124.35 -51.79 37.68
C ARG A 63 123.26 -51.07 38.45
N GLU A 64 123.63 -50.18 39.38
CA GLU A 64 122.66 -49.38 40.12
C GLU A 64 121.95 -48.36 39.23
N GLU A 65 122.68 -47.68 38.35
CA GLU A 65 122.12 -46.79 37.34
C GLU A 65 121.16 -47.55 36.39
N THR A 66 121.56 -48.73 35.94
CA THR A 66 120.72 -49.60 35.11
C THR A 66 119.43 -49.98 35.84
N ARG A 67 119.49 -50.28 37.14
CA ARG A 67 118.29 -50.56 37.95
C ARG A 67 117.37 -49.33 38.04
N LYS A 68 117.93 -48.14 38.31
CA LYS A 68 117.18 -46.87 38.34
C LYS A 68 116.51 -46.56 37.00
N LEU A 69 117.20 -46.84 35.88
CA LEU A 69 116.62 -46.71 34.54
C LEU A 69 115.43 -47.66 34.34
N TRP A 70 115.52 -48.92 34.76
CA TRP A 70 114.40 -49.87 34.67
C TRP A 70 113.20 -49.46 35.54
N GLU A 71 113.44 -48.91 36.74
CA GLU A 71 112.37 -48.36 37.58
C GLU A 71 111.68 -47.17 36.90
N ASN A 72 112.44 -46.26 36.32
CA ASN A 72 111.90 -45.12 35.57
C ASN A 72 111.12 -45.57 34.33
N ILE A 73 111.63 -46.54 33.57
CA ILE A 73 110.92 -47.13 32.42
C ILE A 73 109.59 -47.74 32.88
N SER A 74 109.57 -48.43 34.02
CA SER A 74 108.35 -49.04 34.55
C SER A 74 107.31 -47.98 34.93
N ARG A 75 107.72 -46.88 35.59
CA ARG A 75 106.84 -45.74 35.90
C ARG A 75 106.29 -45.08 34.63
N LEU A 76 107.13 -44.87 33.62
CA LEU A 76 106.68 -44.34 32.33
C LEU A 76 105.63 -45.23 31.66
N TRP A 77 105.78 -46.56 31.75
CA TRP A 77 104.77 -47.49 31.23
C TRP A 77 103.43 -47.39 31.98
N GLU A 78 103.47 -47.19 33.30
CA GLU A 78 102.26 -46.95 34.10
C GLU A 78 101.58 -45.63 33.72
N GLU A 79 102.34 -44.55 33.57
CA GLU A 79 101.83 -43.25 33.11
C GLU A 79 101.21 -43.36 31.71
N VAL A 80 101.87 -44.04 30.77
CA VAL A 80 101.35 -44.29 29.42
C VAL A 80 100.04 -45.10 29.47
N ARG A 81 99.93 -46.08 30.38
CA ARG A 81 98.69 -46.84 30.56
C ARG A 81 97.57 -45.96 31.11
N ALA A 82 97.85 -45.16 32.13
CA ALA A 82 96.88 -44.24 32.72
C ALA A 82 96.40 -43.18 31.69
N LEU A 83 97.31 -42.66 30.86
CA LEU A 83 96.96 -41.73 29.77
C LEU A 83 96.06 -42.40 28.73
N ARG A 84 96.31 -43.66 28.36
CA ARG A 84 95.45 -44.42 27.44
C ARG A 84 94.05 -44.64 28.03
N GLU A 85 93.95 -45.00 29.30
CA GLU A 85 92.66 -45.14 29.99
C GLU A 85 91.91 -43.80 30.04
N GLY A 86 92.60 -42.70 30.34
CA GLY A 86 92.05 -41.35 30.27
C GLY A 86 91.55 -40.99 28.88
N GLN A 87 92.32 -41.30 27.83
CA GLN A 87 91.90 -41.10 26.43
C GLN A 87 90.64 -41.88 26.08
N ASN A 88 90.54 -43.14 26.51
CA ASN A 88 89.36 -43.97 26.24
C ASN A 88 88.10 -43.39 26.90
N LYS A 89 88.17 -42.96 28.16
CA LYS A 89 87.06 -42.28 28.86
C LYS A 89 86.63 -41.01 28.13
N LEU A 90 87.60 -40.21 27.67
CA LEU A 90 87.33 -38.99 26.90
C LEU A 90 86.63 -39.29 25.57
N TRP A 91 87.01 -40.37 24.89
CA TRP A 91 86.33 -40.83 23.68
C TRP A 91 84.89 -41.28 23.92
N GLU A 92 84.63 -41.97 25.04
CA GLU A 92 83.28 -42.36 25.45
C GLU A 92 82.40 -41.14 25.75
N GLU A 93 82.92 -40.15 26.49
CA GLU A 93 82.22 -38.88 26.76
C GLU A 93 81.92 -38.11 25.48
N VAL A 94 82.89 -38.03 24.55
CA VAL A 94 82.68 -37.38 23.24
C VAL A 94 81.60 -38.11 22.42
N ARG A 95 81.55 -39.44 22.48
CA ARG A 95 80.50 -40.22 21.81
C ARG A 95 79.13 -39.92 22.43
N ALA A 96 79.01 -39.95 23.74
CA ALA A 96 77.77 -39.63 24.45
C ALA A 96 77.28 -38.20 24.16
N LEU A 97 78.20 -37.22 24.11
CA LEU A 97 77.87 -35.84 23.72
C LEU A 97 77.33 -35.76 22.29
N ARG A 98 77.91 -36.50 21.34
CA ARG A 98 77.41 -36.55 19.95
C ARG A 98 76.02 -37.17 19.86
N GLU A 99 75.76 -38.25 20.61
CA GLU A 99 74.43 -38.86 20.67
C GLU A 99 73.39 -37.90 21.26
N ASN A 100 73.72 -37.20 22.33
CA ASN A 100 72.85 -36.17 22.91
C ASN A 100 72.61 -34.99 21.96
N GLN A 101 73.63 -34.54 21.23
CA GLN A 101 73.46 -33.51 20.20
C GLN A 101 72.50 -33.97 19.09
N ASN A 102 72.61 -35.22 18.63
CA ASN A 102 71.70 -35.76 17.62
C ASN A 102 70.26 -35.81 18.13
N ARG A 103 70.04 -36.26 19.38
CA ARG A 103 68.70 -36.25 19.99
C ARG A 103 68.11 -34.84 20.10
N LEU A 104 68.91 -33.86 20.54
CA LEU A 104 68.48 -32.46 20.58
C LEU A 104 68.11 -31.94 19.20
N TRP A 105 68.84 -32.31 18.14
CA TRP A 105 68.49 -31.95 16.77
C TRP A 105 67.15 -32.53 16.33
N GLU A 106 66.86 -33.79 16.68
CA GLU A 106 65.57 -34.43 16.40
C GLU A 106 64.42 -33.73 17.15
N GLU A 107 64.61 -33.41 18.43
CA GLU A 107 63.62 -32.66 19.23
C GLU A 107 63.36 -31.26 18.64
N VAL A 108 64.40 -30.53 18.25
CA VAL A 108 64.26 -29.22 17.59
C VAL A 108 63.51 -29.35 16.27
N LYS A 109 63.75 -30.41 15.49
CA LYS A 109 63.02 -30.67 14.24
C LYS A 109 61.55 -30.93 14.51
N ALA A 110 61.23 -31.79 15.48
CA ALA A 110 59.84 -32.09 15.88
C ALA A 110 59.11 -30.83 16.37
N LEU A 111 59.77 -29.98 17.16
CA LEU A 111 59.22 -28.71 17.62
C LEU A 111 58.91 -27.75 16.45
N ARG A 112 59.79 -27.68 15.44
CA ARG A 112 59.53 -26.88 14.23
C ARG A 112 58.34 -27.41 13.44
N GLU A 113 58.22 -28.72 13.28
CA GLU A 113 57.07 -29.33 12.61
C GLU A 113 55.76 -29.05 13.37
N SER A 114 55.77 -29.14 14.70
CA SER A 114 54.63 -28.78 15.54
C SER A 114 54.26 -27.30 15.43
N GLN A 115 55.24 -26.40 15.44
CA GLN A 115 54.99 -24.97 15.23
C GLN A 115 54.36 -24.69 13.87
N ASN A 116 54.82 -25.34 12.81
CA ASN A 116 54.25 -25.17 11.47
C ASN A 116 52.77 -25.61 11.43
N ARG A 117 52.43 -26.74 12.06
CA ARG A 117 51.03 -27.20 12.17
C ARG A 117 50.15 -26.20 12.92
N LEU A 118 50.65 -25.66 14.04
CA LEU A 118 49.94 -24.62 14.79
C LEU A 118 49.71 -23.36 13.95
N TRP A 119 50.68 -22.96 13.12
CA TRP A 119 50.51 -21.83 12.20
C TRP A 119 49.44 -22.09 11.14
N GLU A 120 49.35 -23.31 10.61
CA GLU A 120 48.32 -23.72 9.67
C GLU A 120 46.92 -23.70 10.31
N GLU A 121 46.79 -24.24 11.53
CA GLU A 121 45.55 -24.20 12.31
C GLU A 121 45.09 -22.77 12.59
N VAL A 122 46.02 -21.90 13.04
CA VAL A 122 45.72 -20.46 13.26
C VAL A 122 45.28 -19.79 11.97
N ARG A 123 45.88 -20.11 10.83
CA ARG A 123 45.46 -19.58 9.52
C ARG A 123 44.04 -20.04 9.17
N SER A 124 43.74 -21.31 9.35
CA SER A 124 42.40 -21.88 9.11
C SER A 124 41.33 -21.27 10.01
N LEU A 125 41.64 -21.05 11.29
CA LEU A 125 40.76 -20.36 12.23
C LEU A 125 40.48 -18.92 11.81
N ARG A 126 41.50 -18.18 11.36
CA ARG A 126 41.33 -16.81 10.84
C ARG A 126 40.43 -16.78 9.60
N GLU A 127 40.63 -17.71 8.67
CA GLU A 127 39.77 -17.81 7.49
C GLU A 127 38.31 -18.12 7.86
N SER A 128 38.11 -19.02 8.82
CA SER A 128 36.77 -19.36 9.34
C SER A 128 36.12 -18.17 10.04
N GLN A 129 36.88 -17.39 10.81
CA GLN A 129 36.39 -16.15 11.42
C GLN A 129 35.98 -15.12 10.37
N ASN A 130 36.75 -14.94 9.30
CA ASN A 130 36.39 -14.03 8.21
C ASN A 130 35.08 -14.44 7.53
N LYS A 131 34.90 -15.74 7.25
CA LYS A 131 33.64 -16.26 6.69
C LYS A 131 32.44 -16.02 7.63
N LEU A 132 32.64 -16.17 8.94
CA LEU A 132 31.61 -15.85 9.93
C LEU A 132 31.24 -14.36 9.90
N TRP A 133 32.24 -13.47 9.82
CA TRP A 133 32.01 -12.02 9.69
C TRP A 133 31.25 -11.66 8.41
N GLU A 134 31.59 -12.25 7.28
CA GLU A 134 30.87 -12.06 6.01
C GLU A 134 29.41 -12.50 6.13
N ASN A 135 29.15 -13.68 6.71
CA ASN A 135 27.79 -14.17 6.95
C ASN A 135 27.01 -13.27 7.91
N GLN A 136 27.65 -12.79 8.98
CA GLN A 136 27.06 -11.85 9.93
C GLN A 136 26.62 -10.56 9.22
N ASN A 137 27.45 -10.01 8.33
CA ASN A 137 27.12 -8.81 7.57
C ASN A 137 25.94 -9.05 6.62
N ARG A 138 25.91 -10.19 5.92
CA ARG A 138 24.76 -10.56 5.07
C ARG A 138 23.46 -10.64 5.86
N LEU A 139 23.48 -11.26 7.05
CA LEU A 139 22.32 -11.30 7.93
C LEU A 139 21.86 -9.90 8.36
N TRP A 140 22.80 -8.99 8.63
CA TRP A 140 22.45 -7.59 8.94
C TRP A 140 21.78 -6.87 7.78
N GLU A 141 22.23 -7.10 6.54
CA GLU A 141 21.61 -6.57 5.34
C GLU A 141 20.18 -7.11 5.14
N GLU A 142 19.99 -8.42 5.31
CA GLU A 142 18.66 -9.06 5.25
C GLU A 142 17.71 -8.50 6.31
N VAL A 143 18.18 -8.34 7.56
CA VAL A 143 17.39 -7.73 8.64
C VAL A 143 17.02 -6.28 8.31
N ARG A 144 17.92 -5.50 7.71
CA ARG A 144 17.62 -4.13 7.27
C ARG A 144 16.54 -4.14 6.18
N ALA A 145 16.66 -4.98 5.17
CA ALA A 145 15.68 -5.11 4.10
C ALA A 145 14.29 -5.52 4.62
N LEU A 146 14.23 -6.44 5.58
CA LEU A 146 12.98 -6.83 6.25
C LEU A 146 12.34 -5.67 7.02
N ARG A 147 13.13 -4.86 7.73
CA ARG A 147 12.63 -3.66 8.43
C ARG A 147 12.08 -2.63 7.45
N GLU A 148 12.76 -2.39 6.33
CA GLU A 148 12.27 -1.50 5.28
C GLU A 148 10.95 -2.01 4.67
N GLY A 149 10.85 -3.31 4.39
CA GLY A 149 9.61 -3.95 3.94
C GLY A 149 8.47 -3.81 4.95
N GLN A 150 8.75 -4.00 6.24
CA GLN A 150 7.78 -3.82 7.32
C GLN A 150 7.26 -2.37 7.38
N ASN A 151 8.13 -1.38 7.22
CA ASN A 151 7.72 0.03 7.22
C ASN A 151 6.80 0.36 6.04
N ARG A 152 7.10 -0.15 4.83
CA ARG A 152 6.22 0.02 3.66
C ARG A 152 4.84 -0.58 3.88
N LEU A 153 4.76 -1.78 4.46
CA LEU A 153 3.48 -2.40 4.81
C LEU A 153 2.68 -1.55 5.81
N TRP A 154 3.34 -0.94 6.80
CA TRP A 154 2.68 -0.02 7.74
C TRP A 154 2.11 1.22 7.05
N GLU A 155 2.83 1.77 6.07
CA GLU A 155 2.35 2.91 5.26
C GLU A 155 1.13 2.51 4.42
N GLU A 156 1.15 1.36 3.76
CA GLU A 156 0.01 0.83 3.01
C GLU A 156 -1.22 0.61 3.90
N VAL A 157 -1.04 0.01 5.08
CA VAL A 157 -2.12 -0.19 6.05
C VAL A 157 -2.70 1.16 6.51
N ARG A 158 -1.87 2.18 6.70
CA ARG A 158 -2.33 3.53 7.06
C ARG A 158 -3.16 4.12 5.93
N ALA A 159 -2.70 4.04 4.68
CA ALA A 159 -3.43 4.54 3.52
C ALA A 159 -4.78 3.84 3.33
N LEU A 160 -4.85 2.52 3.54
CA LEU A 160 -6.10 1.76 3.51
C LEU A 160 -7.07 2.22 4.60
N ARG A 161 -6.60 2.47 5.82
CA ARG A 161 -7.44 3.00 6.91
C ARG A 161 -7.99 4.40 6.58
N GLU A 162 -7.16 5.27 6.01
CA GLU A 162 -7.62 6.59 5.56
C GLU A 162 -8.68 6.48 4.45
N GLY A 163 -8.49 5.56 3.49
CA GLY A 163 -9.48 5.25 2.47
C GLY A 163 -10.81 4.75 3.05
N GLN A 164 -10.75 3.86 4.04
CA GLN A 164 -11.95 3.38 4.74
C GLN A 164 -12.70 4.51 5.47
N ASN A 165 -11.98 5.42 6.12
CA ASN A 165 -12.61 6.57 6.79
C ASN A 165 -13.34 7.48 5.79
N LYS A 166 -12.72 7.76 4.64
CA LYS A 166 -13.37 8.54 3.56
C LYS A 166 -14.63 7.86 3.03
N LEU A 167 -14.61 6.53 2.89
CA LEU A 167 -15.81 5.76 2.50
C LEU A 167 -16.92 5.91 3.55
N TRP A 168 -16.60 5.80 4.83
CA TRP A 168 -17.58 6.00 5.91
C TRP A 168 -18.19 7.41 5.93
N GLU A 169 -17.38 8.44 5.68
CA GLU A 169 -17.88 9.81 5.54
C GLU A 169 -18.86 9.94 4.36
N ASN A 170 -18.51 9.37 3.20
CA ASN A 170 -19.39 9.40 2.02
C ASN A 170 -20.70 8.65 2.26
N VAL A 171 -20.64 7.47 2.89
CA VAL A 171 -21.83 6.71 3.29
C VAL A 171 -22.70 7.54 4.25
N SER A 172 -22.10 8.25 5.20
CA SER A 172 -22.85 9.10 6.13
C SER A 172 -23.57 10.24 5.40
N ARG A 173 -22.91 10.91 4.45
CA ARG A 173 -23.55 11.95 3.62
C ARG A 173 -24.70 11.41 2.79
N LEU A 174 -24.55 10.23 2.18
CA LEU A 174 -25.63 9.58 1.45
C LEU A 174 -26.84 9.30 2.34
N TRP A 175 -26.63 8.88 3.59
CA TRP A 175 -27.72 8.69 4.54
C TRP A 175 -28.45 9.99 4.89
N GLU A 176 -27.74 11.12 4.98
CA GLU A 176 -28.33 12.43 5.17
C GLU A 176 -29.17 12.86 3.96
N GLU A 177 -28.66 12.68 2.74
CA GLU A 177 -29.40 12.95 1.50
C GLU A 177 -30.67 12.10 1.41
N VAL A 178 -30.58 10.79 1.68
CA VAL A 178 -31.74 9.89 1.72
C VAL A 178 -32.75 10.33 2.77
N ARG A 179 -32.30 10.83 3.92
CA ARG A 179 -33.20 11.37 4.96
C ARG A 179 -33.91 12.63 4.46
N GLY A 180 -33.19 13.54 3.79
CA GLY A 180 -33.75 14.75 3.17
C GLY A 180 -34.83 14.42 2.14
N LEU A 181 -34.53 13.51 1.20
CA LEU A 181 -35.49 13.07 0.17
C LEU A 181 -36.74 12.44 0.78
N ARG A 182 -36.60 11.66 1.86
CA ARG A 182 -37.76 11.10 2.60
C ARG A 182 -38.63 12.20 3.21
N GLU A 183 -38.03 13.27 3.73
CA GLU A 183 -38.78 14.39 4.29
C GLU A 183 -39.51 15.18 3.20
N GLU A 184 -38.85 15.47 2.08
CA GLU A 184 -39.48 16.12 0.93
C GLU A 184 -40.65 15.29 0.38
N THR A 185 -40.46 13.97 0.26
CA THR A 185 -41.53 13.05 -0.13
C THR A 185 -42.72 13.15 0.82
N ARG A 186 -42.48 13.21 2.14
CA ARG A 186 -43.55 13.39 3.13
C ARG A 186 -44.30 14.71 2.93
N LYS A 187 -43.59 15.82 2.70
CA LYS A 187 -44.19 17.13 2.43
C LYS A 187 -45.04 17.13 1.16
N LEU A 188 -44.60 16.44 0.11
CA LEU A 188 -45.38 16.25 -1.12
C LEU A 188 -46.67 15.48 -0.84
N TRP A 189 -46.62 14.39 -0.07
CA TRP A 189 -47.82 13.66 0.34
C TRP A 189 -48.79 14.52 1.15
N GLU A 190 -48.30 15.32 2.10
CA GLU A 190 -49.12 16.25 2.86
C GLU A 190 -49.78 17.30 1.95
N GLY A 191 -49.03 17.87 1.00
CA GLY A 191 -49.56 18.80 0.01
C GLY A 191 -50.62 18.16 -0.89
N GLN A 192 -50.39 16.92 -1.33
CA GLN A 192 -51.35 16.18 -2.14
C GLN A 192 -52.65 15.90 -1.38
N ASN A 193 -52.58 15.57 -0.09
CA ASN A 193 -53.76 15.39 0.75
C ASN A 193 -54.57 16.67 0.90
N LYS A 194 -53.92 17.83 1.09
CA LYS A 194 -54.62 19.14 1.13
C LYS A 194 -55.34 19.44 -0.18
N LEU A 195 -54.68 19.18 -1.32
CA LEU A 195 -55.32 19.34 -2.63
C LEU A 195 -56.56 18.45 -2.79
N TRP A 196 -56.51 17.20 -2.28
CA TRP A 196 -57.68 16.32 -2.29
C TRP A 196 -58.83 16.85 -1.43
N GLU A 197 -58.53 17.43 -0.27
CA GLU A 197 -59.53 18.08 0.58
C GLU A 197 -60.17 19.28 -0.11
N GLU A 198 -59.38 20.15 -0.74
CA GLU A 198 -59.86 21.29 -1.52
C GLU A 198 -60.74 20.85 -2.70
N VAL A 199 -60.32 19.83 -3.45
CA VAL A 199 -61.10 19.26 -4.56
C VAL A 199 -62.44 18.71 -4.05
N ARG A 200 -62.45 18.05 -2.88
CA ARG A 200 -63.69 17.56 -2.27
C ARG A 200 -64.61 18.72 -1.88
N ALA A 201 -64.08 19.76 -1.24
CA ALA A 201 -64.83 20.95 -0.87
C ALA A 201 -65.40 21.68 -2.10
N LEU A 202 -64.63 21.80 -3.18
CA LEU A 202 -65.10 22.36 -4.45
C LEU A 202 -66.24 21.54 -5.05
N ARG A 203 -66.13 20.20 -5.06
CA ARG A 203 -67.21 19.31 -5.52
C ARG A 203 -68.48 19.48 -4.69
N GLU A 204 -68.35 19.59 -3.36
CA GLU A 204 -69.49 19.87 -2.49
C GLU A 204 -70.13 21.23 -2.77
N GLY A 205 -69.31 22.26 -2.98
CA GLY A 205 -69.74 23.60 -3.39
C GLY A 205 -70.50 23.58 -4.72
N GLN A 206 -69.96 22.90 -5.74
CA GLN A 206 -70.61 22.71 -7.04
C GLN A 206 -71.96 22.01 -6.90
N ASN A 207 -72.04 20.93 -6.11
CA ASN A 207 -73.30 20.22 -5.87
C ASN A 207 -74.34 21.11 -5.18
N LYS A 208 -73.93 21.91 -4.19
CA LYS A 208 -74.82 22.88 -3.52
C LYS A 208 -75.36 23.92 -4.50
N LEU A 209 -74.49 24.45 -5.36
CA LEU A 209 -74.85 25.45 -6.37
C LEU A 209 -75.80 24.86 -7.42
N TRP A 210 -75.55 23.64 -7.89
CA TRP A 210 -76.41 22.92 -8.81
C TRP A 210 -77.80 22.64 -8.21
N ASN A 211 -77.86 22.23 -6.93
CA ASN A 211 -79.12 22.06 -6.21
C ASN A 211 -79.88 23.39 -6.02
N ALA A 212 -79.16 24.50 -5.78
CA ALA A 212 -79.76 25.82 -5.68
C ALA A 212 -80.34 26.26 -7.03
N TYR A 213 -79.62 26.04 -8.13
CA TYR A 213 -80.07 26.28 -9.49
C TYR A 213 -81.38 25.52 -9.79
N ILE A 214 -81.45 24.21 -9.53
CA ILE A 214 -82.67 23.41 -9.75
C ILE A 214 -83.86 23.94 -8.95
N ARG A 215 -83.64 24.36 -7.69
CA ARG A 215 -84.72 24.94 -6.87
C ARG A 215 -85.22 26.25 -7.47
N LEU A 216 -84.30 27.13 -7.88
CA LEU A 216 -84.64 28.41 -8.50
C LEU A 216 -85.44 28.20 -9.79
N ASP A 217 -84.94 27.34 -10.69
CA ASP A 217 -85.64 26.98 -11.93
C ASP A 217 -87.07 26.49 -11.67
N ARG A 218 -87.26 25.60 -10.67
CA ARG A 218 -88.60 25.13 -10.28
C ARG A 218 -89.50 26.24 -9.74
N TYR A 219 -88.99 27.13 -8.88
CA TYR A 219 -89.76 28.24 -8.35
C TYR A 219 -90.20 29.21 -9.44
N VAL A 220 -89.27 29.55 -10.35
CA VAL A 220 -89.54 30.42 -11.50
C VAL A 220 -90.63 29.78 -12.36
N ARG A 221 -90.47 28.52 -12.77
CA ARG A 221 -91.47 27.80 -13.58
C ARG A 221 -92.85 27.77 -12.91
N SER A 222 -92.93 27.44 -11.61
CA SER A 222 -94.21 27.40 -10.88
C SER A 222 -94.87 28.78 -10.80
N GLY A 223 -94.10 29.83 -10.51
CA GLY A 223 -94.61 31.20 -10.45
C GLY A 223 -95.19 31.67 -11.79
N PHE A 224 -94.53 31.33 -12.90
CA PHE A 224 -95.03 31.60 -14.24
C PHE A 224 -96.32 30.81 -14.56
N SER A 225 -96.40 29.54 -14.17
CA SER A 225 -97.62 28.73 -14.35
C SER A 225 -98.82 29.24 -13.53
N ASP A 226 -98.60 29.68 -12.29
CA ASP A 226 -99.66 30.20 -11.42
C ASP A 226 -100.18 31.56 -11.91
N LEU A 227 -99.28 32.45 -12.34
CA LEU A 227 -99.64 33.72 -12.99
C LEU A 227 -100.52 33.49 -14.23
N ARG A 228 -100.18 32.49 -15.05
CA ARG A 228 -100.98 32.09 -16.21
C ARG A 228 -102.40 31.69 -15.83
N ARG A 229 -102.56 30.89 -14.77
CA ARG A 229 -103.87 30.35 -14.36
C ARG A 229 -104.77 31.40 -13.74
N ILE A 230 -104.21 32.38 -13.03
CA ILE A 230 -104.96 33.44 -12.34
C ILE A 230 -105.36 34.55 -13.30
N LEU A 231 -104.49 34.93 -14.24
CA LEU A 231 -104.72 36.10 -15.09
C LEU A 231 -105.54 35.82 -16.36
N GLY A 232 -105.85 34.55 -16.68
CA GLY A 232 -106.68 34.20 -17.85
C GLY A 232 -106.14 34.77 -19.17
N SER A 233 -104.84 35.00 -19.25
CA SER A 233 -104.19 35.76 -20.32
C SER A 233 -104.29 35.03 -21.66
N THR A 234 -104.62 35.79 -22.71
CA THR A 234 -104.64 35.27 -24.09
C THR A 234 -103.21 35.05 -24.60
N PHE A 235 -103.03 34.24 -25.65
CA PHE A 235 -101.72 34.02 -26.27
C PHE A 235 -100.97 35.33 -26.59
N GLY A 236 -101.70 36.39 -26.93
CA GLY A 236 -101.11 37.71 -27.16
C GLY A 236 -100.44 38.35 -25.95
N SER A 237 -101.03 38.20 -24.75
CA SER A 237 -100.40 38.69 -23.52
C SER A 237 -99.13 37.91 -23.15
N PHE A 238 -99.07 36.62 -23.49
CA PHE A 238 -97.85 35.81 -23.32
C PHE A 238 -96.75 36.23 -24.28
N ALA A 239 -97.09 36.39 -25.55
CA ALA A 239 -96.16 36.89 -26.55
C ALA A 239 -95.59 38.26 -26.13
N ALA A 240 -96.45 39.18 -25.68
CA ALA A 240 -96.02 40.48 -25.17
C ALA A 240 -95.01 40.36 -24.01
N ALA A 241 -95.34 39.64 -22.94
CA ALA A 241 -94.46 39.47 -21.78
C ALA A 241 -93.15 38.76 -22.13
N PHE A 242 -93.20 37.76 -23.01
CA PHE A 242 -92.02 37.08 -23.51
C PHE A 242 -91.08 38.04 -24.26
N ILE A 243 -91.65 38.90 -25.11
CA ILE A 243 -90.90 39.92 -25.82
C ILE A 243 -90.32 40.96 -24.85
N GLU A 244 -91.05 41.35 -23.81
CA GLU A 244 -90.54 42.25 -22.76
C GLU A 244 -89.30 41.66 -22.08
N VAL A 245 -89.35 40.38 -21.66
CA VAL A 245 -88.20 39.68 -21.04
C VAL A 245 -87.02 39.60 -22.01
N MET A 246 -87.27 39.23 -23.27
CA MET A 246 -86.22 39.21 -24.28
C MET A 246 -85.57 40.59 -24.48
N LEU A 247 -86.35 41.67 -24.41
CA LEU A 247 -85.84 43.04 -24.51
C LEU A 247 -85.03 43.41 -23.26
N GLU A 248 -85.40 42.94 -22.07
CA GLU A 248 -84.61 43.10 -20.85
C GLU A 248 -83.26 42.38 -20.95
N ASP A 249 -83.23 41.14 -21.46
CA ASP A 249 -81.99 40.40 -21.72
C ASP A 249 -81.09 41.10 -22.76
N MET A 250 -81.71 41.84 -23.70
CA MET A 250 -81.00 42.71 -24.64
C MET A 250 -80.54 44.05 -24.03
N GLY A 251 -80.85 44.30 -22.75
CA GLY A 251 -80.44 45.48 -21.99
C GLY A 251 -81.46 46.62 -21.96
N TYR A 252 -82.67 46.43 -22.48
CA TYR A 252 -83.75 47.41 -22.44
C TYR A 252 -84.65 47.14 -21.22
N THR A 253 -84.50 47.93 -20.16
CA THR A 253 -85.25 47.74 -18.91
C THR A 253 -86.58 48.50 -18.88
N GLY A 254 -87.61 47.89 -18.28
CA GLY A 254 -88.91 48.55 -18.07
C GLY A 254 -89.73 48.78 -19.34
N VAL A 255 -89.50 47.98 -20.39
CA VAL A 255 -90.25 48.04 -21.65
C VAL A 255 -91.65 47.44 -21.47
N ARG A 256 -92.65 48.04 -22.11
CA ARG A 256 -93.97 47.44 -22.26
C ARG A 256 -94.33 47.18 -23.71
N VAL A 257 -94.88 46.01 -23.98
CA VAL A 257 -95.42 45.60 -25.28
C VAL A 257 -96.93 45.45 -25.15
N ASP A 258 -97.67 46.34 -25.81
CA ASP A 258 -99.14 46.39 -25.73
C ASP A 258 -99.76 46.50 -27.13
N ARG A 259 -101.06 46.25 -27.24
CA ARG A 259 -101.81 46.48 -28.49
C ARG A 259 -101.98 47.97 -28.75
N LYS A 260 -101.67 48.46 -29.95
CA LYS A 260 -101.70 49.89 -30.30
C LYS A 260 -102.53 50.17 -31.55
N ILE A 261 -103.54 51.04 -31.46
CA ILE A 261 -104.26 51.52 -32.65
C ILE A 261 -103.59 52.81 -33.13
N LEU A 262 -103.25 52.86 -34.42
CA LEU A 262 -102.62 53.99 -35.09
C LEU A 262 -103.49 54.44 -36.28
N VAL A 263 -103.49 55.74 -36.57
CA VAL A 263 -104.14 56.29 -37.77
C VAL A 263 -103.06 56.86 -38.67
N VAL A 264 -102.88 56.25 -39.84
CA VAL A 264 -101.86 56.63 -40.83
C VAL A 264 -102.53 56.75 -42.19
N ASP A 265 -102.39 57.91 -42.86
CA ASP A 265 -102.97 58.17 -44.19
C ASP A 265 -104.50 57.89 -44.29
N ASN A 266 -105.27 58.27 -43.25
CA ASN A 266 -106.71 57.98 -43.09
C ASN A 266 -107.10 56.50 -42.94
N GLU A 267 -106.14 55.58 -42.79
CA GLU A 267 -106.39 54.19 -42.43
C GLU A 267 -106.15 53.93 -40.94
N VAL A 268 -107.04 53.15 -40.32
CA VAL A 268 -106.88 52.69 -38.93
C VAL A 268 -106.10 51.38 -38.96
N LEU A 269 -104.87 51.40 -38.45
CA LEU A 269 -104.00 50.24 -38.33
C LEU A 269 -103.94 49.78 -36.88
N GLU A 270 -104.12 48.49 -36.70
CA GLU A 270 -104.06 47.87 -35.39
C GLU A 270 -102.75 47.11 -35.21
N ILE A 271 -102.00 47.53 -34.21
CA ILE A 271 -100.76 47.03 -33.61
C ILE A 271 -100.91 45.85 -32.66
N ASP A 272 -100.78 44.58 -33.04
CA ASP A 272 -100.98 43.50 -32.05
C ASP A 272 -99.93 43.50 -30.93
N LEU A 273 -98.66 43.67 -31.28
CA LEU A 273 -97.54 43.76 -30.35
C LEU A 273 -96.74 45.03 -30.66
N PHE A 274 -96.83 46.05 -29.81
CA PHE A 274 -96.16 47.32 -30.06
C PHE A 274 -95.46 47.86 -28.81
N SER A 275 -94.23 48.33 -29.00
CA SER A 275 -93.53 49.18 -28.05
C SER A 275 -92.99 50.39 -28.79
N GLU A 276 -93.07 51.57 -28.18
CA GLU A 276 -92.51 52.80 -28.76
C GLU A 276 -91.02 52.95 -28.45
N LYS A 277 -90.59 52.51 -27.26
CA LYS A 277 -89.22 52.67 -26.76
C LYS A 277 -88.76 51.41 -26.00
N PRO A 278 -87.93 50.55 -26.61
CA PRO A 278 -87.48 50.63 -28.00
C PRO A 278 -88.62 50.34 -28.98
N LEU A 279 -88.48 50.79 -30.24
CA LEU A 279 -89.52 50.63 -31.25
C LEU A 279 -89.63 49.15 -31.66
N VAL A 280 -90.75 48.51 -31.35
CA VAL A 280 -91.05 47.11 -31.67
C VAL A 280 -92.40 47.04 -32.35
N VAL A 281 -92.47 46.24 -33.42
CA VAL A 281 -93.70 46.03 -34.19
C VAL A 281 -93.87 44.54 -34.41
N GLY A 282 -95.00 43.99 -33.97
CA GLY A 282 -95.29 42.59 -34.15
C GLY A 282 -96.74 42.28 -34.45
N GLU A 283 -96.92 41.16 -35.13
CA GLU A 283 -98.20 40.57 -35.52
C GLU A 283 -98.46 39.33 -34.69
N LEU A 284 -99.70 39.13 -34.27
CA LEU A 284 -100.16 37.90 -33.64
C LEU A 284 -101.05 37.11 -34.57
N THR A 285 -100.68 35.86 -34.83
CA THR A 285 -101.48 34.93 -35.63
C THR A 285 -101.78 33.67 -34.83
N MET A 286 -103.06 33.29 -34.74
CA MET A 286 -103.46 32.12 -33.95
C MET A 286 -103.15 30.78 -34.63
N TYR A 287 -103.22 30.73 -35.97
CA TYR A 287 -102.98 29.50 -36.72
C TYR A 287 -102.50 29.82 -38.13
N LEU A 288 -101.48 29.10 -38.59
CA LEU A 288 -101.04 29.11 -39.99
C LEU A 288 -101.10 27.70 -40.57
N GLY A 289 -102.04 27.49 -41.47
CA GLY A 289 -102.32 26.20 -42.11
C GLY A 289 -101.72 26.05 -43.51
N SER A 290 -101.31 27.15 -44.15
CA SER A 290 -100.69 27.13 -45.49
C SER A 290 -99.63 28.23 -45.68
N MET A 291 -98.74 28.05 -46.67
CA MET A 291 -97.77 29.08 -47.05
C MET A 291 -98.43 30.36 -47.59
N GLU A 292 -99.63 30.26 -48.17
CA GLU A 292 -100.34 31.42 -48.68
C GLU A 292 -100.84 32.30 -47.52
N GLU A 293 -101.43 31.69 -46.48
CA GLU A 293 -101.80 32.37 -45.25
C GLU A 293 -100.59 32.99 -44.56
N ALA A 294 -99.48 32.25 -44.47
CA ALA A 294 -98.26 32.74 -43.85
C ALA A 294 -97.70 33.97 -44.57
N ARG A 295 -97.71 33.98 -45.92
CA ARG A 295 -97.30 35.14 -46.71
C ARG A 295 -98.22 36.34 -46.49
N LYS A 296 -99.54 36.12 -46.38
CA LYS A 296 -100.51 37.19 -46.11
C LYS A 296 -100.25 37.85 -44.75
N GLU A 297 -99.98 37.07 -43.71
CA GLU A 297 -99.65 37.62 -42.38
C GLU A 297 -98.31 38.35 -42.36
N VAL A 298 -97.29 37.83 -43.05
CA VAL A 298 -96.00 38.51 -43.22
C VAL A 298 -96.16 39.84 -43.96
N GLU A 299 -96.93 39.86 -45.05
CA GLU A 299 -97.21 41.08 -45.81
C GLU A 299 -97.97 42.11 -44.97
N LYS A 300 -98.93 41.67 -44.16
CA LYS A 300 -99.69 42.51 -43.23
C LYS A 300 -98.77 43.14 -42.19
N LEU A 301 -97.88 42.36 -41.58
CA LEU A 301 -96.86 42.85 -40.64
C LEU A 301 -95.95 43.87 -41.31
N LEU A 302 -95.42 43.60 -42.51
CA LEU A 302 -94.56 44.53 -43.23
C LEU A 302 -95.26 45.84 -43.60
N LYS A 303 -96.55 45.80 -43.93
CA LYS A 303 -97.36 47.02 -44.13
C LYS A 303 -97.44 47.85 -42.84
N ARG A 304 -97.70 47.20 -41.70
CA ARG A 304 -97.74 47.85 -40.38
C ARG A 304 -96.37 48.45 -40.01
N VAL A 305 -95.28 47.72 -40.25
CA VAL A 305 -93.90 48.20 -40.04
C VAL A 305 -93.65 49.48 -40.83
N LYS A 306 -93.94 49.50 -42.13
CA LYS A 306 -93.74 50.70 -42.98
C LYS A 306 -94.55 51.90 -42.48
N ALA A 307 -95.78 51.68 -42.04
CA ALA A 307 -96.61 52.74 -41.48
C ALA A 307 -96.04 53.29 -40.16
N VAL A 308 -95.56 52.41 -39.27
CA VAL A 308 -94.89 52.80 -38.03
C VAL A 308 -93.59 53.55 -38.30
N GLU A 309 -92.77 53.07 -39.24
CA GLU A 309 -91.52 53.73 -39.65
C GLU A 309 -91.78 55.16 -40.15
N LYS A 310 -92.83 55.34 -40.95
CA LYS A 310 -93.24 56.67 -41.45
C LYS A 310 -93.71 57.58 -40.31
N LEU A 311 -94.46 57.03 -39.34
CA LEU A 311 -95.03 57.81 -38.23
C LEU A 311 -93.98 58.22 -37.18
N TYR A 312 -93.06 57.32 -36.84
CA TYR A 312 -92.08 57.51 -35.78
C TYR A 312 -90.69 57.94 -36.28
N GLY A 313 -90.44 57.89 -37.60
CA GLY A 313 -89.18 58.33 -38.22
C GLY A 313 -87.98 57.43 -37.89
N MET A 314 -88.21 56.24 -37.32
CA MET A 314 -87.18 55.29 -36.93
C MET A 314 -87.58 53.88 -37.36
N LYS A 315 -86.60 53.00 -37.59
CA LYS A 315 -86.84 51.59 -37.86
C LYS A 315 -87.10 50.83 -36.55
N PRO A 316 -88.05 49.88 -36.50
CA PRO A 316 -88.19 49.02 -35.36
C PRO A 316 -86.89 48.24 -35.12
N ILE A 317 -86.45 48.17 -33.86
CA ILE A 317 -85.29 47.35 -33.49
C ILE A 317 -85.61 45.85 -33.59
N LEU A 318 -86.89 45.51 -33.51
CA LEU A 318 -87.39 44.15 -33.51
C LEU A 318 -88.73 44.13 -34.23
N VAL A 319 -88.80 43.32 -35.29
CA VAL A 319 -90.03 43.03 -36.04
C VAL A 319 -90.39 41.57 -35.80
N ILE A 320 -91.61 41.30 -35.36
CA ILE A 320 -91.96 39.99 -34.80
C ILE A 320 -93.21 39.44 -35.45
N LEU A 321 -93.14 38.19 -35.92
CA LEU A 321 -94.33 37.41 -36.23
C LEU A 321 -94.48 36.35 -35.16
N CYS A 322 -95.51 36.48 -34.32
CA CYS A 322 -95.78 35.52 -33.27
C CYS A 322 -96.95 34.62 -33.65
N VAL A 323 -96.72 33.30 -33.66
CA VAL A 323 -97.70 32.33 -34.17
C VAL A 323 -98.02 31.26 -33.13
N ALA A 324 -99.29 31.13 -32.77
CA ALA A 324 -99.70 30.21 -31.71
C ALA A 324 -99.65 28.74 -32.14
N LYS A 325 -99.89 28.46 -33.43
CA LYS A 325 -99.82 27.11 -33.99
C LYS A 325 -99.48 27.16 -35.47
N VAL A 326 -98.45 26.42 -35.86
CA VAL A 326 -98.01 26.26 -37.25
C VAL A 326 -98.08 24.77 -37.60
N VAL A 327 -98.56 24.44 -38.79
CA VAL A 327 -98.48 23.06 -39.31
C VAL A 327 -96.99 22.67 -39.44
N PRO A 328 -96.53 21.54 -38.86
CA PRO A 328 -95.10 21.22 -38.74
C PRO A 328 -94.30 21.31 -40.05
N GLU A 329 -94.91 20.93 -41.17
CA GLU A 329 -94.32 20.95 -42.51
C GLU A 329 -94.02 22.37 -43.00
N LEU A 330 -94.71 23.39 -42.50
CA LEU A 330 -94.52 24.80 -42.87
C LEU A 330 -93.44 25.50 -42.06
N LEU A 331 -93.11 25.00 -40.87
CA LEU A 331 -92.29 25.71 -39.88
C LEU A 331 -90.89 26.03 -40.41
N GLY A 332 -90.26 25.09 -41.10
CA GLY A 332 -88.95 25.30 -41.72
C GLY A 332 -88.97 26.37 -42.81
N THR A 333 -89.97 26.32 -43.71
CA THR A 333 -90.13 27.29 -44.80
C THR A 333 -90.48 28.68 -44.27
N LEU A 334 -91.33 28.76 -43.25
CA LEU A 334 -91.70 30.01 -42.59
C LEU A 334 -90.50 30.67 -41.89
N ARG A 335 -89.70 29.88 -41.14
CA ARG A 335 -88.48 30.38 -40.48
C ARG A 335 -87.50 31.00 -41.50
N ASN A 336 -87.34 30.37 -42.67
CA ASN A 336 -86.49 30.93 -43.73
C ASN A 336 -87.07 32.24 -44.28
N LEU A 337 -88.37 32.25 -44.61
CA LEU A 337 -89.05 33.44 -45.13
C LEU A 337 -88.94 34.64 -44.18
N THR A 338 -89.21 34.45 -42.89
CA THR A 338 -89.16 35.54 -41.91
C THR A 338 -87.72 36.01 -41.70
N LYS A 339 -86.75 35.08 -41.65
CA LYS A 339 -85.33 35.39 -41.46
C LYS A 339 -84.78 36.27 -42.60
N ASP A 340 -85.10 35.95 -43.85
CA ASP A 340 -84.67 36.73 -45.03
C ASP A 340 -85.22 38.16 -45.00
N LEU A 341 -86.36 38.37 -44.34
CA LEU A 341 -87.04 39.66 -44.20
C LEU A 341 -86.67 40.41 -42.92
N GLY A 342 -85.78 39.87 -42.09
CA GLY A 342 -85.42 40.45 -40.79
C GLY A 342 -86.54 40.36 -39.74
N ILE A 343 -87.52 39.48 -39.95
CA ILE A 343 -88.62 39.23 -39.03
C ILE A 343 -88.23 38.08 -38.11
N ARG A 344 -88.36 38.29 -36.80
CA ARG A 344 -88.19 37.22 -35.80
C ARG A 344 -89.50 36.43 -35.70
N LEU A 345 -89.47 35.18 -36.12
CA LEU A 345 -90.58 34.25 -35.88
C LEU A 345 -90.49 33.74 -34.44
N ILE A 346 -91.59 33.83 -33.71
CA ILE A 346 -91.74 33.26 -32.37
C ILE A 346 -92.96 32.34 -32.39
N THR A 347 -92.76 31.04 -32.22
CA THR A 347 -93.87 30.08 -32.11
C THR A 347 -94.24 29.85 -30.66
N LYS A 348 -95.44 29.28 -30.41
CA LYS A 348 -95.82 28.89 -29.05
C LYS A 348 -94.78 27.94 -28.43
N GLU A 349 -94.27 26.99 -29.21
CA GLU A 349 -93.25 26.05 -28.77
C GLU A 349 -91.94 26.75 -28.36
N ASP A 350 -91.54 27.82 -29.06
CA ASP A 350 -90.34 28.59 -28.69
C ASP A 350 -90.53 29.31 -27.33
N ILE A 351 -91.73 29.85 -27.08
CA ILE A 351 -92.07 30.44 -25.77
C ILE A 351 -92.10 29.31 -24.69
N GLU A 352 -92.56 28.10 -25.05
CA GLU A 352 -92.60 26.94 -24.16
C GLU A 352 -91.23 26.41 -23.77
N GLU A 353 -90.26 26.45 -24.67
CA GLU A 353 -88.91 25.95 -24.35
C GLU A 353 -88.16 26.90 -23.41
N GLU A 354 -88.31 28.21 -23.59
CA GLU A 354 -87.64 29.22 -22.75
C GLU A 354 -88.35 29.42 -21.39
N VAL A 355 -89.67 29.27 -21.33
CA VAL A 355 -90.44 29.44 -20.08
C VAL A 355 -90.75 28.09 -19.39
N GLY A 356 -90.46 26.97 -20.07
CA GLY A 356 -90.91 25.63 -19.69
C GLY A 356 -92.33 25.33 -20.22
N SER A 357 -92.60 24.07 -20.59
CA SER A 357 -93.87 23.65 -21.24
C SER A 357 -95.09 24.38 -20.68
N ILE A 358 -95.70 25.23 -21.52
CA ILE A 358 -96.72 26.25 -21.17
C ILE A 358 -98.05 25.64 -20.84
#